data_AF-A0A351Z0J5-F1
#
_entry.id   AF-A0A351Z0J5-F1
#
_cell.length_a   1.000
_cell.length_b   1.000
_cell.length_c   1.000
_cell.angle_alpha   90.00
_cell.angle_beta   90.00
_cell.angle_gamma   90.00
#
_symmetry.space_group_name_H-M   'P 1'
#
loop_
_entity.id
_entity.type
_entity.pdbx_description
1 polymer ?
#
loop_
_entity_poly.entity_id
_entity_poly.type
_entity_poly.pdbx_seq_one_letter_code
_entity_poly.pdbx_strand_id
1 'polypeptide(L)'
;MTSSNDDSVFSVSQLTGLIKTMLEGTFPNVQLKGEISNYRPNASGHLYFVLKDSQSQISAVMFRGRAASLNFVPKDGMLVQVRGSVSVYAPRGNYQIIISSMTKAGAGDIMEMIEERKKKLAAEGL
;
A
#
# COMPACT_ATOMS: atom_id res chain seq x y z
N MET A 1 27.78 -31.34 -9.89
CA MET A 1 27.98 -30.48 -11.08
C MET A 1 26.83 -29.49 -11.14
N THR A 2 27.10 -28.22 -10.86
CA THR A 2 26.52 -27.03 -11.54
C THR A 2 27.11 -25.81 -10.85
N SER A 3 28.36 -25.52 -11.18
CA SER A 3 28.90 -24.17 -11.05
C SER A 3 28.37 -23.40 -12.25
N SER A 4 27.31 -22.62 -12.05
CA SER A 4 26.89 -21.61 -13.03
C SER A 4 27.19 -20.25 -12.41
N ASN A 5 28.47 -19.91 -12.40
CA ASN A 5 28.88 -18.52 -12.33
C ASN A 5 28.57 -17.93 -13.70
N ASP A 6 27.33 -17.52 -13.90
CA ASP A 6 26.93 -16.86 -15.14
C ASP A 6 27.29 -15.39 -14.93
N ASP A 7 28.45 -14.97 -15.42
CA ASP A 7 28.80 -13.56 -15.66
C ASP A 7 27.91 -12.98 -16.78
N SER A 8 26.60 -13.23 -16.71
CA SER A 8 25.62 -12.71 -17.65
C SER A 8 25.36 -11.26 -17.30
N VAL A 9 25.96 -10.37 -18.10
CA VAL A 9 25.70 -8.94 -18.04
C VAL A 9 24.24 -8.69 -18.41
N PHE A 10 23.42 -8.34 -17.42
CA PHE A 10 22.04 -7.93 -17.65
C PHE A 10 21.97 -6.51 -18.19
N SER A 11 21.11 -6.28 -19.18
CA SER A 11 20.59 -4.93 -19.43
C SER A 11 19.73 -4.47 -18.25
N VAL A 12 19.62 -3.15 -18.07
CA VAL A 12 18.78 -2.55 -17.02
C VAL A 12 17.32 -3.02 -17.11
N SER A 13 16.80 -3.17 -18.34
CA SER A 13 15.44 -3.67 -18.58
C SER A 13 15.26 -5.14 -18.18
N GLN A 14 16.26 -5.99 -18.44
CA GLN A 14 16.22 -7.40 -18.03
C GLN A 14 16.22 -7.52 -16.50
N LEU A 15 17.15 -6.83 -15.82
CA LEU A 15 17.21 -6.84 -14.37
C LEU A 15 15.91 -6.31 -13.74
N THR A 16 15.38 -5.18 -14.25
CA THR A 16 14.12 -4.61 -13.77
C THR A 16 12.95 -5.56 -14.00
N GLY A 17 12.91 -6.28 -15.12
CA GLY A 17 11.90 -7.29 -15.40
C GLY A 17 11.95 -8.48 -14.44
N LEU A 18 13.15 -8.93 -14.06
CA LEU A 18 13.35 -9.98 -13.07
C LEU A 18 12.89 -9.52 -11.68
N ILE A 19 13.30 -8.31 -11.25
CA ILE A 19 12.87 -7.73 -9.96
C ILE A 19 11.35 -7.60 -9.93
N LYS A 20 10.73 -7.12 -11.02
CA LYS A 20 9.27 -7.03 -11.13
C LYS A 20 8.60 -8.38 -10.92
N THR A 21 9.06 -9.40 -11.66
CA THR A 21 8.50 -10.76 -11.58
C THR A 21 8.63 -11.33 -10.16
N MET A 22 9.78 -11.14 -9.52
CA MET A 22 10.02 -11.59 -8.16
C MET A 22 9.07 -10.91 -7.17
N LEU A 23 8.96 -9.57 -7.21
CA LEU A 23 8.09 -8.83 -6.30
C LEU A 23 6.60 -9.14 -6.50
N GLU A 24 6.15 -9.25 -7.75
CA GLU A 24 4.76 -9.61 -8.07
C GLU A 24 4.41 -11.02 -7.61
N GLY A 25 5.36 -11.97 -7.71
CA GLY A 25 5.19 -13.34 -7.22
C GLY A 25 5.23 -13.46 -5.69
N THR A 26 6.09 -12.69 -5.02
CA THR A 26 6.21 -12.73 -3.55
C THR A 26 5.09 -11.97 -2.84
N PHE A 27 4.61 -10.86 -3.42
CA PHE A 27 3.63 -9.97 -2.79
C PHE A 27 2.40 -9.73 -3.69
N PRO A 28 1.67 -10.80 -4.09
CA PRO A 28 0.49 -10.68 -4.95
C PRO A 28 -0.70 -10.04 -4.22
N ASN A 29 -0.72 -10.09 -2.89
CA ASN A 29 -1.75 -9.50 -2.06
C ASN A 29 -1.21 -9.21 -0.66
N VAL A 30 -0.92 -7.94 -0.37
CA VAL A 30 -0.39 -7.46 0.91
C VAL A 30 -1.32 -6.41 1.51
N GLN A 31 -1.25 -6.27 2.83
CA GLN A 31 -1.92 -5.21 3.57
C GLN A 31 -0.89 -4.29 4.22
N LEU A 32 -1.07 -2.98 4.08
CA LEU A 32 -0.21 -1.96 4.66
C LEU A 32 -1.05 -0.96 5.45
N LYS A 33 -0.55 -0.47 6.58
CA LYS A 33 -1.07 0.68 7.32
C LYS A 33 -0.05 1.81 7.21
N GLY A 34 -0.50 3.01 6.91
CA GLY A 34 0.40 4.15 6.79
C GLY A 34 -0.34 5.47 6.58
N GLU A 35 0.42 6.56 6.59
CA GLU A 35 -0.07 7.91 6.32
C GLU A 35 0.04 8.22 4.82
N ILE A 36 -1.00 8.84 4.27
CA ILE A 36 -0.99 9.38 2.92
C ILE A 36 -0.15 10.67 2.90
N SER A 37 0.75 10.78 1.93
CA SER A 37 1.49 11.99 1.62
C SER A 37 1.63 12.18 0.11
N ASN A 38 1.94 13.40 -0.33
CA ASN A 38 2.10 13.74 -1.74
C ASN A 38 0.89 13.34 -2.60
N TYR A 39 -0.32 13.40 -2.04
CA TYR A 39 -1.55 13.13 -2.77
C TYR A 39 -1.79 14.24 -3.79
N ARG A 40 -1.90 13.84 -5.07
CA ARG A 40 -2.15 14.77 -6.17
C ARG A 40 -3.43 14.39 -6.90
N PRO A 41 -4.43 15.29 -6.97
CA PRO A 41 -5.59 15.11 -7.81
C PRO A 41 -5.18 14.91 -9.27
N ASN A 42 -5.79 13.94 -9.95
CA ASN A 42 -5.58 13.68 -11.37
C ASN A 42 -6.92 13.66 -12.10
N ALA A 43 -7.00 14.32 -13.25
CA ALA A 43 -8.20 14.39 -14.10
C ALA A 43 -8.71 13.01 -14.57
N SER A 44 -7.85 11.99 -14.64
CA SER A 44 -8.23 10.62 -14.99
C SER A 44 -9.05 9.88 -13.91
N GLY A 45 -9.13 10.43 -12.70
CA GLY A 45 -9.75 9.78 -11.55
C GLY A 45 -8.92 8.65 -10.93
N HIS A 46 -7.71 8.42 -11.42
CA HIS A 46 -6.72 7.59 -10.73
C HIS A 46 -6.12 8.34 -9.54
N LEU A 47 -5.87 7.62 -8.45
CA LEU A 47 -5.22 8.18 -7.28
C LEU A 47 -3.74 7.80 -7.30
N TYR A 48 -2.89 8.82 -7.14
CA TYR A 48 -1.46 8.68 -7.00
C TYR A 48 -1.02 9.41 -5.74
N PHE A 49 -0.33 8.70 -4.86
CA PHE A 49 0.20 9.26 -3.62
C PHE A 49 1.34 8.39 -3.10
N VAL A 50 1.93 8.79 -1.98
CA VAL A 50 2.91 8.02 -1.24
C VAL A 50 2.29 7.55 0.07
N LEU A 51 2.40 6.26 0.36
CA LEU A 51 2.07 5.69 1.65
C LEU A 51 3.36 5.59 2.46
N LYS A 52 3.39 6.16 3.66
CA LYS A 52 4.58 6.18 4.52
C LYS A 52 4.28 5.74 5.95
N ASP A 53 5.30 5.25 6.62
CA ASP A 53 5.37 5.08 8.07
C ASP A 53 6.51 5.95 8.65
N SER A 54 7.00 5.64 9.85
CA SER A 54 8.08 6.38 10.50
C SER A 54 9.46 6.17 9.88
N GLN A 55 9.67 5.11 9.10
CA GLN A 55 10.98 4.70 8.59
C GLN A 55 11.02 4.56 7.06
N SER A 56 9.89 4.30 6.42
CA SER A 56 9.80 3.87 5.03
C SER A 56 8.63 4.51 4.30
N GLN A 57 8.72 4.52 2.98
CA GLN A 57 7.66 4.98 2.10
C GLN A 57 7.56 4.13 0.83
N ILE A 58 6.37 4.08 0.24
CA ILE A 58 6.10 3.37 -1.01
C ILE A 58 5.17 4.20 -1.90
N SER A 59 5.43 4.21 -3.21
CA SER A 59 4.50 4.81 -4.18
C SER A 59 3.22 3.98 -4.24
N ALA A 60 2.08 4.65 -4.22
CA ALA A 60 0.77 4.01 -4.21
C ALA A 60 -0.07 4.47 -5.40
N VAL A 61 -0.69 3.50 -6.07
CA VAL A 61 -1.59 3.74 -7.21
C VAL A 61 -2.91 3.06 -6.95
N MET A 62 -4.01 3.81 -7.10
CA MET A 62 -5.37 3.24 -7.08
C MET A 62 -6.09 3.64 -8.36
N PHE A 63 -6.43 2.65 -9.19
CA PHE A 63 -7.13 2.90 -10.45
C PHE A 63 -8.56 3.39 -10.22
N ARG A 64 -9.08 4.15 -11.18
CA ARG A 64 -10.35 4.90 -11.06
C ARG A 64 -11.53 4.01 -10.67
N GLY A 65 -11.58 2.78 -11.19
CA GLY A 65 -12.66 1.84 -10.90
C GLY A 65 -12.69 1.40 -9.43
N ARG A 66 -11.52 1.29 -8.79
CA ARG A 66 -11.41 1.03 -7.35
C ARG A 66 -11.57 2.32 -6.56
N ALA A 67 -11.01 3.43 -7.02
CA ALA A 67 -11.13 4.72 -6.35
C ALA A 67 -12.60 5.17 -6.22
N ALA A 68 -13.43 4.89 -7.24
CA ALA A 68 -14.85 5.22 -7.23
C ALA A 68 -15.67 4.48 -6.16
N SER A 69 -15.18 3.36 -5.61
CA SER A 69 -15.85 2.65 -4.52
C SER A 69 -15.47 3.15 -3.13
N LEU A 70 -14.60 4.17 -3.03
CA LEU A 70 -14.24 4.76 -1.74
C LEU A 70 -15.41 5.56 -1.18
N ASN A 71 -15.72 5.34 0.09
CA ASN A 71 -16.72 6.13 0.84
C ASN A 71 -16.13 7.40 1.47
N PHE A 72 -14.90 7.76 1.10
CA PHE A 72 -14.20 8.95 1.56
C PHE A 72 -13.24 9.46 0.48
N VAL A 73 -12.84 10.72 0.59
CA VAL A 73 -11.84 11.33 -0.28
C VAL A 73 -10.48 11.28 0.41
N PRO A 74 -9.48 10.57 -0.14
CA PRO A 74 -8.13 10.55 0.42
C PRO A 74 -7.48 11.94 0.43
N LYS A 75 -6.71 12.23 1.47
CA LYS A 75 -5.95 13.48 1.63
C LYS A 75 -4.65 13.21 2.36
N ASP A 76 -3.68 14.12 2.19
CA ASP A 76 -2.43 14.08 2.95
C ASP A 76 -2.70 14.14 4.47
N GLY A 77 -1.87 13.42 5.22
CA GLY A 77 -1.99 13.27 6.68
C GLY A 77 -3.00 12.22 7.13
N MET A 78 -3.78 11.62 6.21
CA MET A 78 -4.73 10.56 6.58
C MET A 78 -4.02 9.24 6.83
N LEU A 79 -4.27 8.64 7.99
CA LEU A 79 -3.92 7.25 8.24
C LEU A 79 -4.92 6.33 7.53
N VAL A 80 -4.40 5.40 6.75
CA VAL A 80 -5.19 4.44 5.98
C VAL A 80 -4.62 3.04 6.10
N GLN A 81 -5.50 2.04 5.95
CA GLN A 81 -5.12 0.66 5.69
C GLN A 81 -5.48 0.34 4.24
N VAL A 82 -4.51 -0.18 3.50
CA VAL A 82 -4.66 -0.53 2.08
C VAL A 82 -4.41 -2.01 1.90
N ARG A 83 -5.04 -2.58 0.88
CA ARG A 83 -4.75 -3.92 0.36
C ARG A 83 -4.44 -3.81 -1.13
N GLY A 84 -3.47 -4.57 -1.61
CA GLY A 84 -3.03 -4.49 -3.00
C GLY A 84 -1.91 -5.45 -3.34
N SER A 85 -1.44 -5.39 -4.58
CA SER A 85 -0.25 -6.12 -5.04
C SER A 85 0.95 -5.18 -5.15
N VAL A 86 2.15 -5.70 -4.89
CA VAL A 86 3.39 -4.95 -5.17
C VAL A 86 3.80 -5.19 -6.62
N SER A 87 4.21 -4.14 -7.30
CA SER A 87 4.70 -4.18 -8.68
C SER A 87 5.83 -3.17 -8.86
N VAL A 88 6.50 -3.21 -10.01
CA VAL A 88 7.55 -2.25 -10.38
C VAL A 88 7.10 -1.43 -11.57
N TYR A 89 7.16 -0.10 -11.42
CA TYR A 89 7.02 0.81 -12.55
C TYR A 89 8.30 0.80 -13.39
N ALA A 90 8.33 -0.13 -14.34
CA ALA A 90 9.52 -0.46 -15.14
C ALA A 90 10.27 0.74 -15.74
N PRO A 91 9.60 1.80 -16.27
CA PRO A 91 10.32 2.95 -16.83
C PRO A 91 11.24 3.68 -15.83
N ARG A 92 10.99 3.57 -14.53
CA ARG A 92 11.82 4.21 -13.48
C ARG A 92 12.42 3.22 -12.49
N GLY A 93 12.12 1.92 -12.59
CA GLY A 93 12.58 0.90 -11.65
C GLY A 93 12.02 1.04 -10.22
N ASN A 94 11.07 1.94 -9.99
CA ASN A 94 10.50 2.15 -8.66
C ASN A 94 9.44 1.09 -8.36
N TYR A 95 9.54 0.44 -7.20
CA TYR A 95 8.45 -0.42 -6.71
C TYR A 95 7.29 0.44 -6.18
N GLN A 96 6.08 -0.11 -6.30
CA GLN A 96 4.83 0.53 -5.94
C GLN A 96 3.80 -0.49 -5.48
N ILE A 97 2.80 -0.04 -4.74
CA ILE A 97 1.60 -0.83 -4.44
C ILE A 97 0.44 -0.43 -5.36
N ILE A 98 -0.16 -1.41 -6.02
CA ILE A 98 -1.41 -1.27 -6.77
C ILE A 98 -2.56 -1.63 -5.84
N ILE A 99 -3.29 -0.61 -5.39
CA ILE A 99 -4.31 -0.73 -4.36
C ILE A 99 -5.62 -1.25 -4.96
N SER A 100 -6.12 -2.33 -4.36
CA SER A 100 -7.42 -2.93 -4.67
C SER A 100 -8.51 -2.47 -3.70
N SER A 101 -8.17 -2.16 -2.45
CA SER A 101 -9.08 -1.60 -1.45
C SER A 101 -8.35 -0.71 -0.45
N MET A 102 -9.04 0.30 0.07
CA MET A 102 -8.51 1.23 1.08
C MET A 102 -9.59 1.60 2.09
N THR A 103 -9.22 1.64 3.36
CA THR A 103 -10.06 2.08 4.48
C THR A 103 -9.31 3.08 5.35
N LYS A 104 -10.04 3.96 6.06
CA LYS A 104 -9.43 4.88 7.03
C LYS A 104 -8.97 4.09 8.26
N ALA A 105 -7.69 4.18 8.60
CA ALA A 105 -7.16 3.63 9.84
C ALA A 105 -7.47 4.62 10.98
N GLY A 106 -8.11 4.14 12.05
CA GLY A 106 -8.59 4.96 13.16
C GLY A 106 -10.09 4.82 13.46
N ALA A 107 -10.92 4.37 12.50
CA ALA A 107 -12.30 3.99 12.81
C ALA A 107 -12.36 2.70 13.66
N GLY A 108 -11.45 1.76 13.39
CA GLY A 108 -11.26 0.55 14.20
C GLY A 108 -10.70 0.86 15.59
N ASP A 109 -9.65 1.66 15.67
CA ASP A 109 -9.00 2.04 16.94
C ASP A 109 -9.99 2.78 17.88
N ILE A 110 -10.86 3.66 17.36
CA ILE A 110 -11.94 4.26 18.16
C ILE A 110 -12.93 3.22 18.65
N MET A 111 -13.31 2.26 17.80
CA MET A 111 -14.29 1.23 18.14
C MET A 111 -13.74 0.23 19.14
N GLU A 112 -12.47 -0.14 19.01
CA GLU A 112 -11.71 -0.95 19.97
C GLU A 112 -11.58 -0.23 21.31
N MET A 113 -11.26 1.07 21.31
CA MET A 113 -11.20 1.88 22.51
C MET A 113 -12.57 2.09 23.16
N ILE A 114 -13.66 2.12 22.39
CA ILE A 114 -15.05 2.10 22.89
C ILE A 114 -15.37 0.75 23.54
N GLU A 115 -15.02 -0.37 22.90
CA GLU A 115 -15.25 -1.71 23.44
C GLU A 115 -14.44 -1.97 24.73
N GLU A 116 -13.18 -1.52 24.79
CA GLU A 116 -12.38 -1.56 26.01
C GLU A 116 -13.01 -0.72 27.13
N ARG A 117 -13.50 0.49 26.82
CA ARG A 117 -14.19 1.34 27.80
C ARG A 117 -15.50 0.72 28.26
N LYS A 118 -16.30 0.13 27.37
CA LYS A 118 -17.52 -0.60 27.74
C LYS A 118 -17.21 -1.78 28.66
N LYS A 119 -16.17 -2.56 28.36
CA LYS A 119 -15.74 -3.68 29.22
C LYS A 119 -15.31 -3.20 30.60
N LYS A 120 -14.57 -2.08 30.69
CA LYS A 120 -14.21 -1.47 31.97
C LYS A 120 -15.43 -1.00 32.76
N LEU A 121 -16.35 -0.28 32.13
CA LEU A 121 -17.59 0.18 32.77
C LEU A 121 -18.47 -0.98 33.26
N ALA A 122 -18.61 -2.03 32.45
CA ALA A 122 -19.36 -3.24 32.84
C ALA A 122 -18.68 -4.02 33.99
N ALA A 123 -17.35 -3.97 34.08
CA ALA A 123 -16.59 -4.57 35.17
C ALA A 123 -16.62 -3.73 36.47
N GLU A 124 -16.82 -2.42 36.36
CA GLU A 124 -16.96 -1.49 37.49
C GLU A 124 -18.39 -1.46 38.07
N GLY A 125 -19.33 -2.20 37.48
CA GLY A 125 -20.66 -2.44 38.07
C GLY A 125 -21.71 -1.36 37.80
N LEU A 126 -21.64 -0.68 36.65
CA LEU A 126 -22.74 0.14 36.11
C LEU A 126 -23.39 -0.53 34.89
#